data_AF-A0A835FX95-F1
#
_entry.id   AF-A0A835FX95-F1
#
_cell.length_a   1.000
_cell.length_b   1.000
_cell.length_c   1.000
_cell.angle_alpha   90.00
_cell.angle_beta   90.00
_cell.angle_gamma   90.00
#
_symmetry.space_group_name_H-M   'P 1'
#
loop_
_entity.id
_entity.type
_entity.pdbx_description
1 polymer ?
#
loop_
_entity_poly.entity_id
_entity_poly.type
_entity_poly.pdbx_seq_one_letter_code
_entity_poly.pdbx_strand_id
1 'polypeptide(L)'
;MPGYYDIDDILMEDEPISVVFQVTANGVGLLDPGAESNSVEKGAKVDLPFWLAHGLLSHEQAVSINPPPCFTQKTRKEIQADAACVDLRVRCPYFYELGCKIVPLVSDKSIGLFLRYAFTSRYKEVLSKSHSSSTMSVPKFVPLLTKEETRVFESARESMAAFKKWRAGGVRLQKASILGRKRKTMLPDGPSTP
;
A
#
# COMPACT_ATOMS: atom_id res chain seq x y z
N MET A 1 3.33 -9.93 8.92
CA MET A 1 2.10 -10.63 9.33
C MET A 1 0.96 -9.73 8.96
N PRO A 2 0.09 -10.13 8.02
CA PRO A 2 -1.11 -9.37 7.71
C PRO A 2 -1.93 -9.26 9.00
N GLY A 3 -2.29 -8.04 9.36
CA GLY A 3 -3.01 -7.75 10.59
C GLY A 3 -4.45 -7.45 10.22
N TYR A 4 -5.40 -8.25 10.72
CA TYR A 4 -6.82 -7.99 10.50
C TYR A 4 -7.26 -6.56 10.90
N TYR A 5 -6.54 -5.94 11.85
CA TYR A 5 -6.78 -4.57 12.31
C TYR A 5 -5.80 -3.54 11.73
N ASP A 6 -4.94 -3.94 10.79
CA ASP A 6 -4.02 -3.03 10.13
C ASP A 6 -4.75 -2.33 8.98
N ILE A 7 -4.83 -1.00 9.07
CA ILE A 7 -5.55 -0.18 8.09
C ILE A 7 -4.84 -0.22 6.74
N ASP A 8 -3.50 -0.23 6.72
CA ASP A 8 -2.75 -0.28 5.47
C ASP A 8 -2.98 -1.61 4.75
N ASP A 9 -3.08 -2.71 5.50
CA ASP A 9 -3.37 -4.04 4.97
C ASP A 9 -4.78 -4.12 4.37
N ILE A 10 -5.79 -3.58 5.07
CA ILE A 10 -7.18 -3.50 4.57
C ILE A 10 -7.25 -2.68 3.28
N LEU A 11 -6.59 -1.52 3.25
CA LEU A 11 -6.58 -0.64 2.08
C LEU A 11 -5.84 -1.28 0.90
N MET A 12 -4.76 -2.00 1.16
CA MET A 12 -4.04 -2.74 0.13
C MET A 12 -4.88 -3.86 -0.47
N GLU A 13 -5.67 -4.57 0.34
CA GLU A 13 -6.52 -5.65 -0.15
C GLU A 13 -7.66 -5.16 -1.07
N ASP A 14 -8.04 -3.89 -0.99
CA ASP A 14 -9.04 -3.28 -1.88
C ASP A 14 -8.48 -2.93 -3.27
N GLU A 15 -7.16 -2.96 -3.46
CA GLU A 15 -6.54 -2.68 -4.76
C GLU A 15 -7.02 -3.65 -5.85
N PRO A 16 -7.44 -3.15 -7.02
CA PRO A 16 -7.95 -3.97 -8.11
C PRO A 16 -6.82 -4.74 -8.79
N ILE A 17 -7.05 -6.03 -9.01
CA ILE A 17 -6.12 -6.94 -9.67
C ILE A 17 -6.82 -7.66 -10.80
N SER A 18 -6.09 -7.77 -11.90
CA SER A 18 -6.59 -8.43 -13.08
C SER A 18 -6.56 -9.94 -12.93
N VAL A 19 -7.71 -10.54 -13.09
CA VAL A 19 -7.92 -11.98 -12.92
C VAL A 19 -8.61 -12.58 -14.14
N VAL A 20 -8.42 -13.88 -14.34
CA VAL A 20 -9.04 -14.64 -15.43
C VAL A 20 -9.90 -15.74 -14.83
N PHE A 21 -11.20 -15.71 -15.13
CA PHE A 21 -12.13 -16.75 -14.70
C PHE A 21 -11.82 -18.07 -15.40
N GLN A 22 -11.62 -19.14 -14.64
CA GLN A 22 -11.38 -20.50 -15.14
C GLN A 22 -12.68 -21.30 -15.31
N VAL A 23 -13.76 -20.83 -14.70
CA VAL A 23 -15.11 -21.39 -14.75
C VAL A 23 -16.11 -20.30 -15.08
N THR A 24 -17.21 -20.66 -15.72
CA THR A 24 -18.33 -19.73 -15.92
C THR A 24 -19.03 -19.52 -14.59
N ALA A 25 -19.15 -18.26 -14.17
CA ALA A 25 -19.78 -17.89 -12.91
C ALA A 25 -21.11 -17.19 -13.18
N ASN A 26 -22.21 -17.78 -12.72
CA ASN A 26 -23.56 -17.23 -12.89
C ASN A 26 -23.92 -16.31 -11.72
N GLY A 27 -24.76 -15.30 -11.98
CA GLY A 27 -25.24 -14.35 -10.96
C GLY A 27 -24.23 -13.26 -10.58
N VAL A 28 -23.07 -13.21 -11.24
CA VAL A 28 -21.98 -12.26 -10.98
C VAL A 28 -21.71 -11.33 -12.16
N GLY A 29 -22.71 -11.08 -13.02
CA GLY A 29 -22.57 -10.19 -14.18
C GLY A 29 -22.15 -8.76 -13.81
N LEU A 30 -22.42 -8.31 -12.58
CA LEU A 30 -21.96 -7.01 -12.07
C LEU A 30 -20.42 -6.87 -12.05
N LEU A 31 -19.70 -7.99 -11.96
CA LEU A 31 -18.24 -7.98 -11.92
C LEU A 31 -17.63 -7.65 -13.29
N ASP A 32 -18.32 -7.95 -14.38
CA ASP A 32 -17.89 -7.64 -15.74
C ASP A 32 -18.87 -6.62 -16.37
N PRO A 33 -18.52 -5.32 -16.38
CA PRO A 33 -19.35 -4.29 -16.99
C PRO A 33 -19.67 -4.52 -18.47
N GLY A 34 -18.89 -5.37 -19.16
CA GLY A 34 -19.09 -5.73 -20.56
C GLY A 34 -19.96 -6.97 -20.77
N ALA A 35 -20.40 -7.66 -19.72
CA ALA A 35 -21.19 -8.87 -19.85
C ALA A 35 -22.63 -8.58 -20.32
N GLU A 36 -23.05 -9.21 -21.41
CA GLU A 36 -24.43 -9.11 -21.93
C GLU A 36 -25.44 -9.93 -21.12
N SER A 37 -24.95 -10.90 -20.35
CA SER A 37 -25.73 -11.80 -19.51
C SER A 37 -25.36 -11.61 -18.04
N ASN A 38 -26.23 -12.05 -17.12
CA ASN A 38 -25.91 -12.04 -15.68
C ASN A 38 -24.93 -13.17 -15.30
N SER A 39 -23.86 -13.34 -16.08
CA SER A 39 -22.81 -14.34 -15.87
C SER A 39 -21.48 -13.86 -16.45
N VAL A 40 -20.38 -14.28 -15.82
CA VAL A 40 -19.02 -14.08 -16.33
C VAL A 40 -18.57 -15.38 -16.97
N GLU A 41 -18.22 -15.30 -18.26
CA GLU A 41 -17.79 -16.48 -19.02
C GLU A 41 -16.39 -16.96 -18.63
N LYS A 42 -16.15 -18.25 -18.80
CA LYS A 42 -14.81 -18.82 -18.68
C LYS A 42 -13.85 -18.12 -19.67
N GLY A 43 -12.70 -17.71 -19.16
CA GLY A 43 -11.67 -16.99 -19.90
C GLY A 43 -11.84 -15.46 -19.87
N ALA A 44 -12.95 -14.95 -19.35
CA ALA A 44 -13.14 -13.52 -19.18
C ALA A 44 -12.09 -12.95 -18.23
N LYS A 45 -11.55 -11.78 -18.62
CA LYS A 45 -10.56 -11.03 -17.83
C LYS A 45 -11.28 -9.89 -17.14
N VAL A 46 -11.29 -9.92 -15.82
CA VAL A 46 -12.01 -8.99 -14.96
C VAL A 46 -11.06 -8.42 -13.93
N ASP A 47 -11.21 -7.16 -13.57
CA ASP A 47 -10.45 -6.54 -12.49
C ASP A 47 -11.28 -6.62 -11.20
N LEU A 48 -10.75 -7.33 -10.19
CA LEU A 48 -11.42 -7.53 -8.90
C LEU A 48 -10.53 -7.04 -7.76
N PRO A 49 -11.11 -6.54 -6.65
CA PRO A 49 -10.34 -6.30 -5.43
C PRO A 49 -9.58 -7.55 -4.98
N PHE A 50 -8.36 -7.39 -4.48
CA PHE A 50 -7.51 -8.51 -4.07
C PHE A 50 -8.19 -9.43 -3.04
N TRP A 51 -8.89 -8.88 -2.04
CA TRP A 51 -9.57 -9.71 -1.02
C TRP A 51 -10.57 -10.68 -1.64
N LEU A 52 -11.31 -10.24 -2.67
CA LEU A 52 -12.29 -11.07 -3.37
C LEU A 52 -11.60 -12.10 -4.26
N ALA A 53 -10.61 -11.67 -5.04
CA ALA A 53 -9.82 -12.57 -5.88
C ALA A 53 -9.16 -13.69 -5.06
N HIS A 54 -8.56 -13.35 -3.92
CA HIS A 54 -7.94 -14.28 -3.00
C HIS A 54 -8.94 -15.31 -2.45
N GLY A 55 -10.16 -14.88 -2.11
CA GLY A 55 -11.23 -15.77 -1.67
C GLY A 55 -11.65 -16.79 -2.74
N LEU A 56 -11.83 -16.33 -3.98
CA LEU A 56 -12.23 -17.18 -5.12
C LEU A 56 -11.15 -18.21 -5.50
N LEU A 57 -9.88 -17.84 -5.37
CA LEU A 57 -8.76 -18.77 -5.53
C LEU A 57 -8.72 -19.86 -4.46
N SER A 58 -8.93 -19.46 -3.20
CA SER A 58 -8.77 -20.37 -2.05
C SER A 58 -9.84 -21.47 -2.02
N HIS A 59 -11.06 -21.17 -2.46
CA HIS A 59 -12.20 -22.08 -2.32
C HIS A 59 -12.37 -23.05 -3.49
N GLU A 60 -12.11 -22.64 -4.74
CA GLU A 60 -12.47 -23.47 -5.91
C GLU A 60 -11.51 -23.36 -7.10
N GLN A 61 -10.37 -22.65 -6.99
CA GLN A 61 -9.51 -22.33 -8.14
C GLN A 61 -10.30 -21.75 -9.34
N ALA A 62 -11.44 -21.09 -9.04
CA ALA A 62 -12.36 -20.57 -10.04
C ALA A 62 -11.74 -19.45 -10.88
N VAL A 63 -10.62 -18.90 -10.41
CA VAL A 63 -9.97 -17.71 -10.94
C VAL A 63 -8.45 -17.90 -10.93
N SER A 64 -7.76 -17.34 -11.93
CA SER A 64 -6.30 -17.23 -11.97
C SER A 64 -5.88 -15.77 -11.91
N ILE A 65 -4.95 -15.41 -11.03
CA ILE A 65 -4.38 -14.06 -10.96
C ILE A 65 -3.35 -13.86 -12.07
N ASN A 66 -3.50 -12.76 -12.81
CA ASN A 66 -2.40 -12.24 -13.63
C ASN A 66 -1.51 -11.33 -12.77
N PRO A 67 -0.18 -11.44 -12.86
CA PRO A 67 0.71 -10.54 -12.16
C PRO A 67 0.38 -9.08 -12.53
N PRO A 68 0.19 -8.20 -11.53
CA PRO A 68 -0.04 -6.78 -11.80
C PRO A 68 1.06 -6.16 -12.69
N PRO A 69 0.73 -5.10 -13.46
CA PRO A 69 1.68 -4.43 -14.36
C PRO A 69 2.97 -3.94 -13.68
N CYS A 70 2.92 -3.69 -12.36
CA CYS A 70 4.10 -3.31 -11.58
C CYS A 70 5.16 -4.43 -11.50
N PHE A 71 4.82 -5.68 -11.78
CA PHE A 71 5.76 -6.82 -11.79
C PHE A 71 6.22 -7.25 -13.19
N THR A 72 5.78 -6.56 -14.25
CA THR A 72 6.17 -6.85 -15.63
C THR A 72 7.68 -6.64 -15.85
N GLN A 73 8.25 -7.35 -16.84
CA GLN A 73 9.66 -7.24 -17.21
C GLN A 73 10.12 -5.81 -17.52
N LYS A 74 9.23 -4.96 -18.04
CA LYS A 74 9.49 -3.52 -18.25
C LYS A 74 9.87 -2.83 -16.94
N THR A 75 9.00 -2.91 -15.93
CA THR A 75 9.24 -2.33 -14.60
C THR A 75 10.51 -2.91 -13.96
N ARG A 76 10.76 -4.22 -14.15
CA ARG A 76 11.99 -4.86 -13.64
C ARG A 76 13.26 -4.23 -14.22
N LYS A 77 13.29 -4.01 -15.54
CA LYS A 77 14.44 -3.36 -16.22
C LYS A 77 14.63 -1.92 -15.76
N GLU A 78 13.55 -1.17 -15.58
CA GLU A 78 13.62 0.21 -15.11
C GLU A 78 14.18 0.29 -13.67
N ILE A 79 13.73 -0.57 -12.77
CA ILE A 79 14.28 -0.64 -11.40
C ILE A 79 15.75 -1.12 -11.40
N GLN A 80 16.13 -2.02 -12.30
CA GLN A 80 17.52 -2.46 -12.45
C GLN A 80 18.44 -1.35 -12.99
N ALA A 81 17.92 -0.44 -13.80
CA ALA A 81 18.68 0.68 -14.34
C ALA A 81 18.91 1.77 -13.27
N ASP A 82 17.84 2.23 -12.62
CA ASP A 82 17.92 3.14 -11.48
C ASP A 82 16.66 2.98 -10.61
N ALA A 83 16.81 2.24 -9.52
CA ALA A 83 15.71 1.93 -8.64
C ALA A 83 15.10 3.17 -7.98
N ALA A 84 15.86 4.23 -7.72
CA ALA A 84 15.39 5.39 -6.97
C ALA A 84 14.59 6.39 -7.80
N CYS A 85 14.82 6.40 -9.12
CA CYS A 85 14.10 7.27 -10.06
C CYS A 85 12.75 6.70 -10.52
N VAL A 86 12.46 5.44 -10.24
CA VAL A 86 11.16 4.83 -10.58
C VAL A 86 10.08 5.32 -9.61
N ASP A 87 9.02 5.91 -10.16
CA ASP A 87 7.80 6.21 -9.42
C ASP A 87 7.01 4.93 -9.19
N LEU A 88 7.21 4.32 -8.01
CA LEU A 88 6.47 3.12 -7.61
C LEU A 88 5.08 3.48 -7.08
N ARG A 89 4.90 4.67 -6.52
CA ARG A 89 3.62 5.11 -5.96
C ARG A 89 2.51 5.14 -7.00
N VAL A 90 2.80 5.72 -8.17
CA VAL A 90 1.82 5.81 -9.27
C VAL A 90 1.49 4.43 -9.84
N ARG A 91 2.41 3.46 -9.75
CA ARG A 91 2.21 2.11 -10.29
C ARG A 91 1.47 1.20 -9.34
N CYS A 92 1.86 1.22 -8.07
CA CYS A 92 1.27 0.42 -7.00
C CYS A 92 1.73 1.01 -5.66
N PRO A 93 0.85 1.75 -4.94
CA PRO A 93 1.20 2.34 -3.65
C PRO A 93 1.67 1.30 -2.61
N TYR A 94 1.16 0.08 -2.70
CA TYR A 94 1.44 -1.05 -1.81
C TYR A 94 2.31 -2.14 -2.47
N PHE A 95 3.27 -1.71 -3.30
CA PHE A 95 4.07 -2.60 -4.15
C PHE A 95 4.71 -3.79 -3.40
N TYR A 96 5.20 -3.58 -2.18
CA TYR A 96 5.91 -4.62 -1.42
C TYR A 96 4.94 -5.56 -0.70
N GLU A 97 3.93 -5.01 -0.02
CA GLU A 97 2.91 -5.78 0.67
C GLU A 97 2.08 -6.62 -0.30
N LEU A 98 1.60 -6.01 -1.38
CA LEU A 98 0.85 -6.70 -2.42
C LEU A 98 1.70 -7.79 -3.07
N GLY A 99 2.96 -7.47 -3.39
CA GLY A 99 3.89 -8.44 -3.96
C GLY A 99 4.09 -9.66 -3.04
N CYS A 100 4.25 -9.45 -1.73
CA CYS A 100 4.37 -10.56 -0.77
C CYS A 100 3.12 -11.45 -0.74
N LYS A 101 1.92 -10.88 -0.89
CA LYS A 101 0.66 -11.65 -0.92
C LYS A 101 0.43 -12.37 -2.26
N ILE A 102 0.89 -11.81 -3.38
CA ILE A 102 0.73 -12.39 -4.71
C ILE A 102 1.71 -13.54 -4.99
N VAL A 103 2.94 -13.47 -4.45
CA VAL A 103 3.98 -14.51 -4.66
C VAL A 103 3.49 -15.95 -4.45
N PRO A 104 2.76 -16.31 -3.38
CA PRO A 104 2.25 -17.67 -3.21
C PRO A 104 1.10 -18.05 -4.17
N LEU A 105 0.43 -17.07 -4.78
CA LEU A 105 -0.75 -17.26 -5.62
C LEU A 105 -0.42 -17.37 -7.11
N VAL A 106 0.80 -17.00 -7.50
CA VAL A 106 1.23 -16.92 -8.90
C VAL A 106 2.42 -17.87 -9.12
N SER A 107 2.52 -18.42 -10.33
CA SER A 107 3.59 -19.35 -10.71
C SER A 107 4.99 -18.71 -10.77
N ASP A 108 5.07 -17.39 -10.96
CA ASP A 108 6.33 -16.64 -11.05
C ASP A 108 7.00 -16.44 -9.68
N LYS A 109 7.87 -17.38 -9.33
CA LYS A 109 8.69 -17.35 -8.11
C LYS A 109 9.75 -16.24 -8.10
N SER A 110 10.01 -15.58 -9.23
CA SER A 110 11.03 -14.52 -9.31
C SER A 110 10.58 -13.21 -8.65
N ILE A 111 9.27 -13.02 -8.45
CA ILE A 111 8.69 -11.80 -7.86
C ILE A 111 9.29 -11.54 -6.47
N GLY A 112 9.41 -12.58 -5.62
CA GLY A 112 9.97 -12.41 -4.27
C GLY A 112 11.43 -11.92 -4.27
N LEU A 113 12.27 -12.44 -5.16
CA LEU A 113 13.66 -11.99 -5.32
C LEU A 113 13.71 -10.55 -5.85
N PHE A 114 12.81 -10.20 -6.76
CA PHE A 114 12.70 -8.87 -7.32
C PHE A 114 12.26 -7.83 -6.28
N LEU A 115 11.26 -8.14 -5.45
CA LEU A 115 10.84 -7.29 -4.33
C LEU A 115 12.00 -7.00 -3.38
N ARG A 116 12.74 -8.05 -2.99
CA ARG A 116 13.91 -7.90 -2.12
C ARG A 116 14.98 -7.01 -2.76
N TYR A 117 15.25 -7.21 -4.04
CA TYR A 117 16.21 -6.39 -4.79
C TYR A 117 15.78 -4.93 -4.82
N ALA A 118 14.53 -4.66 -5.22
CA ALA A 118 13.97 -3.30 -5.31
C ALA A 118 13.97 -2.58 -3.96
N PHE A 119 13.62 -3.28 -2.88
CA PHE A 119 13.65 -2.70 -1.54
C PHE A 119 15.08 -2.36 -1.10
N THR A 120 16.01 -3.31 -1.25
CA THR A 120 17.40 -3.13 -0.80
C THR A 120 18.11 -2.02 -1.58
N SER A 121 17.87 -1.92 -2.89
CA SER A 121 18.46 -0.88 -3.73
C SER A 121 17.98 0.52 -3.36
N ARG A 122 16.68 0.68 -3.06
CA ARG A 122 16.07 1.96 -2.69
C ARG A 122 16.32 2.36 -1.24
N TYR A 123 16.49 1.37 -0.34
CA TYR A 123 16.61 1.58 1.11
C TYR A 123 17.73 2.55 1.51
N LYS A 124 18.91 2.42 0.90
CA LYS A 124 20.05 3.30 1.20
C LYS A 124 19.71 4.77 0.94
N GLU A 125 19.04 5.04 -0.17
CA GLU A 125 18.69 6.39 -0.58
C GLU A 125 17.56 6.97 0.29
N VAL A 126 16.54 6.15 0.59
CA VAL A 126 15.47 6.49 1.53
C VAL A 126 16.04 6.94 2.87
N LEU A 127 16.95 6.15 3.45
CA LEU A 127 17.59 6.50 4.72
C LEU A 127 18.47 7.74 4.62
N SER A 128 19.33 7.82 3.60
CA SER A 128 20.25 8.96 3.42
C SER A 128 19.49 10.27 3.28
N LYS A 129 18.38 10.26 2.52
CA LYS A 129 17.48 11.41 2.37
C LYS A 129 16.70 11.71 3.64
N SER A 130 16.26 10.72 4.41
CA SER A 130 15.55 10.94 5.67
C SER A 130 16.39 11.71 6.71
N HIS A 131 17.70 11.46 6.76
CA HIS A 131 18.61 12.10 7.70
C HIS A 131 19.08 13.49 7.26
N SER A 132 19.18 13.70 5.94
CA SER A 132 19.66 14.95 5.33
C SER A 132 18.53 15.93 4.97
N SER A 133 17.28 15.47 4.89
CA SER A 133 16.15 16.32 4.56
C SER A 133 15.95 17.41 5.60
N SER A 134 15.87 18.66 5.13
CA SER A 134 15.33 19.74 5.94
C SER A 134 13.87 19.46 6.29
N THR A 135 13.44 19.88 7.47
CA THR A 135 12.04 19.76 7.93
C THR A 135 11.10 20.75 7.25
N MET A 136 11.64 21.70 6.48
CA MET A 136 10.88 22.85 5.95
C MET A 136 10.23 22.60 4.58
N SER A 137 10.69 21.61 3.81
CA SER A 137 10.15 21.32 2.48
C SER A 137 9.97 19.82 2.25
N VAL A 138 8.90 19.45 1.55
CA VAL A 138 8.69 18.05 1.13
C VAL A 138 9.69 17.75 0.02
N PRO A 139 10.60 16.77 0.21
CA PRO A 139 11.53 16.40 -0.84
C PRO A 139 10.78 15.89 -2.08
N LYS A 140 11.22 16.28 -3.27
CA LYS A 140 10.67 15.83 -4.57
C LYS A 140 10.65 14.31 -4.74
N PHE A 141 11.40 13.59 -3.91
CA PHE A 141 11.51 12.15 -3.91
C PHE A 141 10.40 11.44 -3.10
N VAL A 142 9.81 12.08 -2.09
CA VAL A 142 8.77 11.46 -1.24
C VAL A 142 7.55 11.00 -2.06
N PRO A 143 7.07 11.75 -3.06
CA PRO A 143 5.98 11.29 -3.93
C PRO A 143 6.26 10.00 -4.70
N LEU A 144 7.53 9.63 -4.92
CA LEU A 144 7.93 8.43 -5.67
C LEU A 144 7.90 7.16 -4.81
N LEU A 145 7.73 7.31 -3.49
CA LEU A 145 7.84 6.24 -2.51
C LEU A 145 6.54 5.47 -2.36
N THR A 146 6.65 4.16 -2.16
CA THR A 146 5.52 3.33 -1.71
C THR A 146 5.10 3.69 -0.29
N LYS A 147 3.97 3.15 0.17
CA LYS A 147 3.47 3.34 1.54
C LYS A 147 4.47 2.85 2.58
N GLU A 148 5.04 1.68 2.36
CA GLU A 148 6.03 1.06 3.25
C GLU A 148 7.32 1.88 3.31
N GLU A 149 7.81 2.35 2.16
CA GLU A 149 9.00 3.22 2.09
C GLU A 149 8.75 4.58 2.75
N THR A 150 7.54 5.13 2.61
CA THR A 150 7.15 6.38 3.26
C THR A 150 7.16 6.20 4.77
N ARG A 151 6.64 5.08 5.28
CA ARG A 151 6.69 4.75 6.72
C ARG A 151 8.13 4.66 7.24
N VAL A 152 9.02 3.99 6.48
CA VAL A 152 10.45 3.92 6.82
C VAL A 152 11.09 5.30 6.82
N PHE A 153 10.81 6.12 5.80
CA PHE A 153 11.31 7.49 5.69
C PHE A 153 10.88 8.36 6.87
N GLU A 154 9.59 8.33 7.23
CA GLU A 154 9.04 9.09 8.34
C GLU A 154 9.61 8.63 9.67
N SER A 155 9.66 7.31 9.90
CA SER A 155 10.23 6.73 11.13
C SER A 155 11.70 7.11 11.31
N ALA A 156 12.50 7.04 10.25
CA ALA A 156 13.92 7.42 10.28
C ALA A 156 14.10 8.93 10.54
N ARG A 157 13.26 9.76 9.91
CA ARG A 157 13.26 11.22 10.12
C ARG A 157 12.88 11.57 11.56
N GLU A 158 11.84 10.96 12.10
CA GLU A 158 11.39 11.16 13.48
C GLU A 158 12.44 10.71 14.49
N SER A 159 13.05 9.55 14.27
CA SER A 159 14.16 9.04 15.08
C SER A 159 15.34 10.03 15.10
N MET A 160 15.74 10.55 13.95
CA MET A 160 16.81 11.54 13.83
C MET A 160 16.45 12.87 14.51
N ALA A 161 15.19 13.33 14.38
CA ALA A 161 14.72 14.53 15.04
C ALA A 161 14.71 14.38 16.57
N ALA A 162 14.24 13.23 17.07
CA ALA A 162 14.26 12.88 18.49
C ALA A 162 15.71 12.83 19.02
N PHE A 163 16.63 12.21 18.27
CA PHE A 163 18.05 12.16 18.63
C PHE A 163 18.69 13.55 18.69
N LYS A 164 18.45 14.41 17.69
CA LYS A 164 18.94 15.80 17.69
C LYS A 164 18.38 16.61 18.86
N LYS A 165 17.08 16.46 19.16
CA LYS A 165 16.43 17.10 20.31
C LYS A 165 17.02 16.64 21.63
N TRP A 166 17.25 15.34 21.79
CA TRP A 166 17.92 14.77 22.96
C TRP A 166 19.35 15.31 23.10
N ARG A 167 20.13 15.31 22.01
CA ARG A 167 21.51 15.78 21.98
C ARG A 167 21.65 17.26 22.33
N ALA A 168 20.70 18.10 21.89
CA ALA A 168 20.70 19.53 22.16
C ALA A 168 20.35 19.88 23.63
N GLY A 169 19.97 18.90 24.46
CA GLY A 169 19.74 19.12 25.89
C GLY A 169 18.45 19.90 26.22
N GLY A 170 17.43 19.83 25.35
CA GLY A 170 16.15 20.54 25.55
C GLY A 170 15.30 20.05 26.74
N VAL A 171 14.15 20.70 26.94
CA VAL A 171 13.22 20.40 28.05
C VAL A 171 12.83 18.92 28.08
N ARG A 172 13.17 18.23 29.19
CA ARG A 172 13.01 16.78 29.35
C ARG A 172 11.59 16.31 29.65
N LEU A 173 10.74 17.21 30.16
CA LEU A 173 9.36 16.93 30.52
C LEU A 173 8.43 17.83 29.71
N GLN A 174 7.57 17.23 28.90
CA GLN A 174 6.55 17.94 28.13
C GLN A 174 5.18 17.37 28.44
N LYS A 175 4.16 18.23 28.45
CA LYS A 175 2.77 17.82 28.62
C LYS A 175 2.38 16.91 27.46
N ALA A 176 1.81 15.74 27.76
CA ALA A 176 1.31 14.83 26.73
C ALA A 176 0.26 15.52 25.86
N SER A 177 0.29 15.24 24.56
CA SER A 177 -0.62 15.81 23.57
C SER A 177 -2.10 15.58 23.91
N ILE A 178 -2.42 14.48 24.58
CA ILE A 178 -3.79 14.14 25.01
C ILE A 178 -4.32 15.05 26.13
N LEU A 179 -3.44 15.59 26.98
CA LEU A 179 -3.82 16.46 28.10
C LEU A 179 -4.09 17.91 27.65
N GLY A 180 -3.76 18.25 26.40
CA GLY A 180 -3.94 19.59 25.83
C GLY A 180 -5.31 19.84 25.19
N ARG A 181 -6.11 18.80 24.95
CA ARG A 181 -7.44 18.95 24.34
C ARG A 181 -8.42 19.53 25.36
N LYS A 182 -8.76 20.83 25.23
CA LYS A 182 -9.96 21.39 25.88
C LYS A 182 -11.17 20.60 25.38
N ARG A 183 -11.93 19.98 26.29
CA ARG A 183 -13.28 19.46 25.97
C ARG A 183 -14.07 20.62 25.35
N LYS A 184 -14.57 20.44 24.12
CA LYS A 184 -15.69 21.25 23.63
C LYS A 184 -16.86 20.90 24.53
N THR A 185 -17.18 21.77 25.48
CA THR A 185 -18.44 21.69 26.23
C THR A 185 -19.55 21.88 25.21
N MET A 186 -20.26 20.81 24.86
CA MET A 186 -21.55 20.97 24.21
C MET A 186 -22.47 21.60 25.24
N LEU A 187 -22.78 22.88 25.06
CA LEU A 187 -23.89 23.50 25.76
C LEU A 187 -25.16 22.76 25.29
N PRO A 188 -26.04 22.30 26.19
CA PRO A 188 -27.31 21.74 25.79
C PRO A 188 -28.11 22.82 25.07
N ASP A 189 -28.64 22.49 23.90
CA ASP A 189 -29.61 23.33 23.20
C ASP A 189 -30.72 23.71 24.19
N GLY A 190 -30.88 25.03 24.39
CA GLY A 190 -31.92 25.57 25.26
C GLY A 190 -33.31 25.15 24.77
N PRO A 191 -34.30 25.08 25.67
CA PRO A 191 -35.62 24.58 25.33
C PRO A 191 -36.25 25.44 24.23
N SER A 192 -36.64 24.80 23.14
CA SER A 192 -37.57 25.35 22.17
C SER A 192 -38.89 25.65 22.88
N THR A 193 -39.14 26.93 23.13
CA THR A 193 -40.45 27.44 23.58
C THR A 193 -41.49 27.33 22.45
N PRO A 194 -42.78 27.16 22.81
CA PRO A 194 -43.82 26.57 21.97
C PRO A 194 -44.28 27.42 20.79
#